data_AF-A0A1S6WN14-F1
#
_entry.id   AF-A0A1S6WN14-F1
#
_cell.length_a   1.000
_cell.length_b   1.000
_cell.length_c   1.000
_cell.angle_alpha   90.00
_cell.angle_beta   90.00
_cell.angle_gamma   90.00
#
_symmetry.space_group_name_H-M   'P 1'
#
loop_
_entity.id
_entity.type
_entity.pdbx_description
1 polymer ?
#
loop_
_entity_poly.entity_id
_entity_poly.type
_entity_poly.pdbx_seq_one_letter_code
_entity_poly.pdbx_strand_id
1 'polypeptide(L)' 'CAAKLVEGEVDNDDQSYLDEEQIKKKYILLCTCYPKSDCVIETHKEDELHYM' A
#
# COMPACT_ATOMS: atom_id res chain seq x y z
N CYS A 1 -9.10 3.60 -0.43
CA CYS A 1 -8.56 2.54 0.49
C CYS A 1 -7.02 2.45 0.46
N ALA A 2 -6.35 3.51 -0.02
CA ALA A 2 -4.90 3.57 -0.05
C ALA A 2 -4.30 3.68 1.37
N ALA A 3 -3.21 2.95 1.56
CA ALA A 3 -2.45 2.90 2.79
C ALA A 3 -0.95 2.80 2.47
N LYS A 4 -0.11 2.92 3.48
CA LYS A 4 1.35 2.84 3.36
C LYS A 4 1.91 1.80 4.32
N LEU A 5 2.72 0.89 3.81
CA LEU A 5 3.39 -0.15 4.61
C LEU A 5 4.61 0.44 5.30
N VAL A 6 4.63 0.41 6.63
CA VAL A 6 5.76 0.87 7.47
C VAL A 6 6.67 -0.30 7.82
N GLU A 7 6.09 -1.43 8.20
CA GLU A 7 6.79 -2.65 8.59
C GLU A 7 5.98 -3.88 8.15
N GLY A 8 6.70 -4.98 7.89
CA GLY A 8 6.12 -6.26 7.49
C GLY A 8 6.24 -6.53 5.99
N GLU A 9 5.61 -7.63 5.58
CA GLU A 9 5.58 -8.10 4.20
C GLU A 9 4.13 -8.29 3.79
N VAL A 10 3.80 -7.84 2.57
CA VAL A 10 2.48 -7.96 1.99
C VAL A 10 2.60 -8.36 0.52
N ASP A 11 1.54 -8.99 0.04
CA ASP A 11 1.29 -9.29 -1.36
C ASP A 11 0.17 -8.36 -1.83
N ASN A 12 0.51 -7.49 -2.77
CA ASN A 12 -0.36 -6.45 -3.29
C ASN A 12 -0.47 -6.58 -4.81
N ASP A 13 -0.30 -7.79 -5.36
CA ASP A 13 -0.19 -8.03 -6.80
C ASP A 13 -1.54 -7.96 -7.52
N ASP A 14 -2.65 -8.19 -6.81
CA ASP A 14 -4.03 -8.10 -7.33
C ASP A 14 -4.49 -6.65 -7.59
N GLN A 15 -3.73 -5.66 -7.12
CA GLN A 15 -4.02 -4.25 -7.34
C GLN A 15 -3.73 -3.84 -8.80
N SER A 16 -4.44 -2.85 -9.33
CA SER A 16 -4.21 -2.35 -10.70
C SER A 16 -4.18 -0.83 -10.84
N TYR A 17 -4.19 -0.09 -9.72
CA TYR A 17 -4.30 1.38 -9.71
C TYR A 17 -2.95 2.08 -9.45
N LEU A 18 -2.11 1.52 -8.57
CA LEU A 18 -0.81 2.09 -8.21
C LEU A 18 0.22 1.82 -9.29
N ASP A 19 1.02 2.83 -9.60
CA ASP A 19 2.19 2.71 -10.48
C ASP A 19 3.44 2.20 -9.73
N GLU A 20 4.52 1.92 -10.49
CA GLU A 20 5.76 1.41 -9.91
C GLU A 20 6.42 2.36 -8.89
N GLU A 21 6.30 3.68 -9.06
CA GLU A 21 6.90 4.63 -8.14
C GLU A 21 6.14 4.65 -6.81
N GLN A 22 4.81 4.63 -6.87
CA GLN A 22 3.93 4.55 -5.71
C GLN A 22 4.17 3.25 -4.93
N ILE A 23 4.32 2.11 -5.62
CA ILE A 23 4.67 0.82 -4.99
C ILE A 23 6.06 0.89 -4.35
N LYS A 24 7.07 1.49 -5.01
CA LYS A 24 8.42 1.69 -4.44
C LYS A 24 8.38 2.56 -3.17
N LYS A 25 7.48 3.54 -3.11
CA LYS A 25 7.20 4.37 -1.92
C LYS A 25 6.34 3.66 -0.86
N LYS A 26 6.10 2.35 -1.03
CA LYS A 26 5.39 1.45 -0.10
C LYS A 26 3.90 1.70 0.02
N TYR A 27 3.26 2.29 -1.00
CA TYR A 27 1.81 2.36 -1.05
C TYR A 27 1.19 1.02 -1.42
N ILE A 28 0.04 0.73 -0.80
CA ILE A 28 -0.72 -0.51 -0.95
C ILE A 28 -2.24 -0.22 -0.97
N LEU A 29 -3.02 -1.12 -1.57
CA LEU A 29 -4.48 -1.02 -1.58
C LEU A 29 -5.11 -2.12 -0.73
N LEU A 30 -5.65 -1.75 0.42
CA LEU A 30 -6.11 -2.73 1.42
C LEU A 30 -7.26 -3.63 0.96
N CYS A 31 -8.01 -3.24 -0.08
CA CYS A 31 -9.10 -4.05 -0.62
C CYS A 31 -8.66 -5.32 -1.36
N THR A 32 -7.38 -5.39 -1.75
CA THR A 32 -6.80 -6.48 -2.54
C THR A 32 -5.39 -6.84 -2.05
N CYS A 33 -5.06 -6.52 -0.80
CA CYS A 33 -3.73 -6.73 -0.25
C CYS A 33 -3.76 -7.80 0.85
N TYR A 34 -2.85 -8.76 0.79
CA TYR A 34 -2.75 -9.89 1.71
C TYR A 34 -1.47 -9.80 2.55
N PRO A 35 -1.56 -9.87 3.89
CA PRO A 35 -0.36 -9.90 4.72
C PRO A 35 0.39 -11.24 4.56
N LYS A 36 1.72 -11.17 4.52
CA LYS A 36 2.63 -12.33 4.57
C LYS A 36 3.39 -12.41 5.90
N SER A 37 3.31 -11.37 6.72
CA SER A 37 3.82 -11.32 8.09
C SER A 37 3.02 -10.31 8.94
N ASP A 38 3.41 -10.15 10.21
CA ASP A 38 2.90 -9.07 11.04
C ASP A 38 3.26 -7.72 10.42
N CYS A 39 2.28 -6.81 10.29
CA CYS A 39 2.44 -5.56 9.55
C CYS A 39 2.08 -4.34 10.41
N VAL A 40 2.80 -3.24 10.17
CA VAL A 40 2.43 -1.89 10.61
C VAL A 40 2.06 -1.09 9.37
N ILE A 41 0.82 -0.61 9.32
CA ILE A 41 0.25 0.05 8.15
C ILE A 41 -0.36 1.40 8.55
N GLU A 42 0.06 2.46 7.88
CA GLU A 42 -0.60 3.76 7.97
C GLU A 42 -1.80 3.82 7.03
N THR A 43 -2.99 4.00 7.58
CA THR A 43 -4.25 4.05 6.81
C THR A 43 -4.56 5.48 6.34
N HIS A 44 -5.58 5.63 5.47
CA HIS A 44 -6.08 6.92 4.96
C HIS A 44 -5.01 7.74 4.21
N LYS A 45 -4.19 7.06 3.40
CA LYS A 45 -3.08 7.68 2.65
C LYS A 45 -3.43 8.05 1.21
N GLU A 46 -4.71 8.13 0.89
CA GLU A 46 -5.19 8.50 -0.44
C GLU A 46 -4.83 9.96 -0.79
N ASP A 47 -4.98 10.90 0.14
CA ASP A 47 -4.56 12.29 -0.08
C ASP A 47 -3.04 12.40 -0.30
N GLU A 48 -2.24 11.72 0.53
CA GLU A 48 -0.77 11.68 0.36
C GLU A 48 -0.40 11.08 -1.01
N LEU A 49 -1.10 10.03 -1.44
CA LEU A 49 -0.92 9.40 -2.75
C LEU A 49 -1.22 10.36 -3.92
N HIS A 50 -2.24 11.20 -3.79
CA HIS A 50 -2.68 12.13 -4.84
C HIS A 50 -1.81 13.38 -4.99
N TYR A 51 -1.19 13.86 -3.91
CA TYR A 51 -0.41 15.11 -3.90
C TYR A 51 1.10 14.91 -3.89
N MET A 52 1.56 13.68 -4.07
CA MET A 52 2.98 13.30 -4.12
C MET A 52 3.70 13.69 -5.42
#